data_AF-A0A959CZ08-F1
#
_entry.id   AF-A0A959CZ08-F1
#
_cell.length_a   1.000
_cell.length_b   1.000
_cell.length_c   1.000
_cell.angle_alpha   90.00
_cell.angle_beta   90.00
_cell.angle_gamma   90.00
#
_symmetry.space_group_name_H-M   'P 1'
#
loop_
_entity.id
_entity.type
_entity.pdbx_description
1 polymer ?
#
loop_
_entity_poly.entity_id
_entity_poly.type
_entity_poly.pdbx_seq_one_letter_code
_entity_poly.pdbx_strand_id
1 'polypeptide(L)' 'MKHWRILLISALCLGCAGMALGQRTITGAVTDAETGEPLIGANVLIVGTSSGTVTDFDGNYELEV' A
#
# COMPACT_ATOMS: atom_id res chain seq x y z
N MET A 1 36.14 -24.02 14.75
CA MET A 1 36.25 -23.04 13.65
C MET A 1 35.22 -23.23 12.52
N LYS A 2 34.74 -24.46 12.19
CA LYS A 2 33.79 -24.69 11.08
C LYS A 2 32.32 -24.40 11.42
N HIS A 3 31.89 -24.66 12.65
CA HIS A 3 30.50 -24.50 13.10
C HIS A 3 30.08 -23.02 13.25
N TRP A 4 31.03 -22.14 13.58
CA TRP A 4 30.79 -20.70 13.74
C TRP A 4 30.30 -20.04 12.45
N ARG A 5 30.82 -20.48 11.29
CA ARG A 5 30.40 -19.97 9.98
C ARG A 5 28.95 -20.35 9.66
N ILE A 6 28.51 -21.53 10.10
CA ILE A 6 27.15 -22.02 9.93
C ILE A 6 26.18 -21.24 10.83
N LEU A 7 26.60 -20.96 12.08
CA LEU A 7 25.81 -20.15 13.01
C LEU A 7 25.60 -18.72 12.51
N LEU A 8 26.66 -18.09 11.95
CA LEU A 8 26.57 -16.75 11.36
C LEU A 8 25.60 -16.69 10.16
N ILE A 9 25.64 -17.70 9.28
CA ILE A 9 24.74 -17.77 8.13
C ILE A 9 23.29 -18.00 8.59
N SER A 10 23.07 -18.85 9.60
CA SER A 10 21.72 -19.08 10.15
C SER A 10 21.13 -17.83 10.81
N ALA A 11 21.94 -17.03 11.52
CA ALA A 11 21.52 -15.79 12.15
C ALA A 11 21.19 -14.70 11.11
N LEU A 12 21.95 -14.64 10.01
CA LEU A 12 21.69 -13.73 8.90
C LEU A 12 20.39 -14.06 8.17
N CYS A 13 20.15 -15.35 7.87
CA CYS A 13 18.90 -15.79 7.23
C CYS A 13 17.67 -15.54 8.12
N LEU A 14 17.80 -15.69 9.44
CA LEU A 14 16.70 -15.42 10.37
C LEU A 14 16.39 -13.92 10.49
N GLY A 15 17.39 -13.04 10.32
CA GLY A 15 17.20 -11.58 10.31
C GLY A 15 16.46 -11.06 9.07
N CYS A 16 16.62 -11.69 7.91
CA CYS A 16 15.94 -11.28 6.67
C CYS A 16 14.45 -11.70 6.63
N ALA A 17 14.02 -12.68 7.42
CA ALA A 17 12.64 -13.18 7.41
C ALA A 17 11.61 -12.17 7.95
N GLY A 18 12.04 -11.11 8.64
CA GLY A 18 11.17 -10.07 9.20
C GLY A 18 10.82 -8.92 8.27
N MET A 19 11.37 -8.86 7.06
CA MET A 19 11.22 -7.72 6.13
C MET A 19 10.29 -8.02 4.96
N ALA A 20 9.10 -8.56 5.22
CA ALA A 20 8.04 -8.65 4.22
C ALA A 20 6.98 -7.59 4.51
N LEU A 21 7.24 -6.34 4.10
CA LEU A 21 6.23 -5.28 4.09
C LEU A 21 5.38 -5.47 2.82
N GLY A 22 4.26 -6.16 2.95
CA GLY A 22 3.30 -6.34 1.85
C GLY A 22 2.33 -5.17 1.78
N GLN A 23 2.80 -4.00 1.36
CA GLN A 23 1.91 -2.88 1.07
C GLN A 23 1.02 -3.25 -0.11
N ARG A 24 -0.27 -2.94 -0.01
CA ARG A 24 -1.25 -3.25 -1.04
C ARG A 24 -1.76 -1.95 -1.63
N THR A 25 -2.08 -1.99 -2.91
CA THR A 25 -2.69 -0.86 -3.60
C THR A 25 -4.17 -1.12 -3.81
N ILE A 26 -5.02 -0.21 -3.36
CA ILE A 26 -6.45 -0.16 -3.67
C ILE A 26 -6.66 0.88 -4.76
N THR A 27 -7.28 0.48 -5.87
CA THR A 27 -7.61 1.35 -6.99
C THR A 27 -9.11 1.41 -7.23
N GLY A 28 -9.60 2.53 -7.73
CA GLY A 28 -10.99 2.65 -8.15
C GLY A 28 -11.27 3.99 -8.83
N ALA A 29 -12.54 4.25 -9.11
CA ALA A 29 -13.01 5.52 -9.64
C ALA A 29 -14.18 6.06 -8.80
N VAL A 30 -14.29 7.38 -8.72
CA VAL A 30 -15.39 8.08 -8.04
C VAL A 30 -16.16 8.86 -9.09
N THR A 31 -17.47 8.65 -9.14
CA THR A 31 -18.38 9.30 -10.09
C THR A 31 -19.56 9.94 -9.36
N ASP A 32 -20.13 10.98 -9.96
CA ASP A 32 -21.41 11.53 -9.54
C ASP A 32 -22.53 10.50 -9.75
N ALA A 33 -23.44 10.41 -8.80
CA ALA A 33 -24.47 9.37 -8.80
C ALA A 33 -25.61 9.65 -9.79
N GLU A 34 -25.88 10.92 -10.11
CA GLU A 34 -26.97 11.33 -10.99
C GLU A 34 -26.51 11.45 -12.44
N THR A 35 -25.32 12.01 -12.67
CA THR A 35 -24.79 12.25 -14.02
C THR A 35 -23.88 11.13 -14.51
N GLY A 36 -23.27 10.36 -13.60
CA GLY A 36 -22.24 9.37 -13.92
C GLY A 36 -20.89 9.99 -14.31
N GLU A 37 -20.72 11.32 -14.19
CA GLU A 37 -19.48 12.01 -14.54
C GLU A 37 -18.38 11.74 -13.51
N PRO A 38 -17.10 11.70 -13.92
CA PRO A 38 -15.99 11.50 -13.01
C PRO A 38 -15.83 12.68 -12.04
N LEU A 39 -15.57 12.36 -10.77
CA LEU A 39 -15.35 13.36 -9.73
C LEU A 39 -13.85 13.58 -9.52
N ILE A 40 -13.33 14.65 -10.13
CA ILE A 40 -11.97 15.14 -9.93
C ILE A 40 -11.79 15.79 -8.56
N GLY A 41 -10.65 15.54 -7.90
CA GLY A 41 -10.29 16.22 -6.66
C GLY A 41 -11.07 15.74 -5.42
N ALA A 42 -11.76 14.60 -5.52
CA ALA A 42 -12.44 13.98 -4.40
C ALA A 42 -11.41 13.34 -3.45
N ASN A 43 -11.63 13.52 -2.14
CA ASN A 43 -10.78 12.92 -1.11
C ASN A 43 -11.25 11.48 -0.81
N VAL A 44 -10.33 10.51 -0.86
CA VAL A 44 -10.56 9.11 -0.50
C VAL A 44 -9.73 8.78 0.73
N LEU A 45 -10.38 8.54 1.88
CA LEU A 45 -9.71 8.32 3.17
C LEU A 45 -10.01 6.93 3.72
N ILE A 46 -9.01 6.31 4.36
CA ILE A 46 -9.21 5.09 5.16
C ILE A 46 -9.73 5.50 6.54
N VAL A 47 -10.96 5.09 6.84
CA VAL A 47 -11.62 5.40 8.11
C VAL A 47 -10.75 4.98 9.29
N GLY A 48 -10.53 5.91 10.22
CA GLY A 48 -9.73 5.68 11.44
C GLY A 48 -8.22 5.88 11.26
N THR A 49 -7.74 6.31 10.09
CA THR A 49 -6.33 6.61 9.85
C THR A 49 -6.15 8.04 9.29
N SER A 50 -4.91 8.48 9.15
CA SER A 50 -4.55 9.67 8.38
C SER A 50 -4.14 9.37 6.93
N SER A 51 -4.32 8.12 6.48
CA SER A 51 -4.00 7.71 5.11
C SER A 51 -5.17 7.98 4.17
N GLY A 52 -4.85 8.54 3.01
CA GLY A 52 -5.82 8.87 1.97
C GLY A 52 -5.14 9.35 0.70
N THR A 53 -5.93 9.51 -0.35
CA THR A 53 -5.49 9.96 -1.67
C THR A 53 -6.55 10.89 -2.26
N VAL A 54 -6.24 11.50 -3.40
CA VAL A 54 -7.14 12.41 -4.12
C VAL A 54 -7.34 11.86 -5.53
N THR A 55 -8.56 11.93 -6.04
CA THR A 55 -8.87 11.47 -7.41
C THR A 55 -8.27 12.39 -8.48
N ASP A 56 -7.86 11.80 -9.59
CA ASP A 56 -7.32 12.50 -10.77
C ASP A 56 -8.41 13.11 -11.66
N PHE A 57 -8.04 13.59 -12.86
CA PHE A 57 -8.95 14.21 -13.82
C PHE A 57 -10.07 13.29 -14.31
N ASP A 58 -9.81 11.98 -14.34
CA ASP A 58 -10.77 10.96 -14.78
C ASP A 58 -11.52 10.34 -13.58
N GLY A 59 -11.37 10.91 -12.38
CA GLY A 59 -11.99 10.43 -11.15
C GLY A 59 -11.34 9.17 -10.57
N ASN A 60 -10.21 8.72 -11.12
CA ASN A 60 -9.52 7.52 -10.66
C ASN A 60 -8.68 7.83 -9.41
N TYR A 61 -8.52 6.85 -8.54
CA TYR A 61 -7.62 6.94 -7.39
C TYR A 61 -6.77 5.68 -7.23
N GLU A 62 -5.61 5.89 -6.61
CA GLU A 62 -4.70 4.85 -6.16
C GLU A 62 -4.32 5.12 -4.70
N LEU A 63 -4.55 4.14 -3.82
CA LEU A 63 -4.36 4.26 -2.38
C LEU A 63 -3.54 3.09 -1.84
N GLU A 64 -2.35 3.40 -1.32
CA GLU A 64 -1.47 2.44 -0.68
C GLU A 64 -1.93 2.16 0.77
N VAL A 65 -2.05 0.87 1.13
CA VAL A 65 -2.52 0.38 2.44
C VAL A 65 -1.61 -0.66 3.06
#